data_AF-A0A9D7U2P4-F1
#
_entry.id   AF-A0A9D7U2P4-F1
#
_cell.length_a   1.000
_cell.length_b   1.000
_cell.length_c   1.000
_cell.angle_alpha   90.00
_cell.angle_beta   90.00
_cell.angle_gamma   90.00
#
_symmetry.space_group_name_H-M   'P 1'
#
loop_
_entity.id
_entity.type
_entity.pdbx_description
1 polymer ?
#
loop_
_entity_poly.entity_id
_entity_poly.type
_entity_poly.pdbx_seq_one_letter_code
_entity_poly.pdbx_strand_id
1 'polypeptide(L)'
;MAHKSQKNSVGGINNSGESADAVGIAAGIQSITTSTTTGGGVINAVISGNKINGVSQDATFSAAGIIVAGITGQTNTISNNMITGVISDGDSGDFSTGIFVTGVIGSITNVYNNSISMTGDRSLLLTPSTAMYPSYGIAITGTDPTVDIKNNIVYTTQTASGGGVDAKSYAIGMTSTTFVNLTNNYNNYWSTGANDGGFRTGSLDPALGTDYSTVALFATAVGDEANSVEVLPAFVSDLTDLHLNPAASCLTIGKGVNLPSVTTDFDCNSRNTLPFMGAHEAYEPSGATTALYVTTPYNR
;
A
#
# COMPACT_ATOMS: atom_id res chain seq x y z
N MET A 1 18.83 15.59 -3.41
CA MET A 1 17.91 16.35 -4.28
C MET A 1 16.51 16.18 -3.70
N ALA A 2 15.72 17.25 -3.55
CA ALA A 2 14.33 17.14 -3.07
C ALA A 2 13.39 16.91 -4.28
N HIS A 3 12.55 15.88 -4.22
CA HIS A 3 11.57 15.54 -5.26
C HIS A 3 10.16 15.88 -4.76
N LYS A 4 9.34 16.58 -5.56
CA LYS A 4 7.95 16.89 -5.20
C LYS A 4 7.02 16.47 -6.33
N SER A 5 6.04 15.62 -6.01
CA SER A 5 4.95 15.23 -6.91
C SER A 5 3.64 15.30 -6.15
N GLN A 6 2.77 16.25 -6.50
CA GLN A 6 1.54 16.50 -5.76
C GLN A 6 0.33 16.71 -6.65
N LYS A 7 -0.81 16.13 -6.28
CA LYS A 7 -2.12 16.35 -6.92
C LYS A 7 -2.15 16.04 -8.43
N ASN A 8 -1.34 15.08 -8.86
CA ASN A 8 -1.34 14.63 -10.25
C ASN A 8 -2.37 13.53 -10.47
N SER A 9 -2.87 13.44 -11.69
CA SER A 9 -3.55 12.24 -12.20
C SER A 9 -2.57 11.50 -13.11
N VAL A 10 -2.11 10.33 -12.68
CA VAL A 10 -1.16 9.47 -13.39
C VAL A 10 -1.89 8.20 -13.79
N GLY A 11 -1.72 7.76 -15.03
CA GLY A 11 -2.39 6.54 -15.51
C GLY A 11 -2.17 6.27 -16.97
N GLY A 12 -2.69 5.13 -17.43
CA GLY A 12 -2.49 4.66 -18.80
C GLY A 12 -1.05 4.26 -19.10
N ILE A 13 -0.27 3.97 -18.06
CA ILE A 13 1.09 3.46 -18.19
C ILE A 13 0.96 1.98 -18.49
N ASN A 14 1.22 1.61 -19.73
CA ASN A 14 1.24 0.24 -20.16
C ASN A 14 2.55 -0.03 -20.88
N ASN A 15 3.45 -0.75 -20.22
CA ASN A 15 4.74 -1.15 -20.79
C ASN A 15 4.66 -2.53 -21.44
N SER A 16 3.46 -2.95 -21.87
CA SER A 16 3.27 -4.20 -22.57
C SER A 16 4.11 -4.27 -23.84
N GLY A 17 5.11 -5.14 -23.87
CA GLY A 17 6.07 -5.25 -24.96
C GLY A 17 7.39 -4.50 -24.79
N GLU A 18 7.58 -3.78 -23.67
CA GLU A 18 8.86 -3.15 -23.31
C GLU A 18 9.61 -3.98 -22.28
N SER A 19 10.94 -3.99 -22.37
CA SER A 19 11.81 -4.67 -21.40
C SER A 19 12.15 -3.76 -20.21
N ALA A 20 11.12 -3.28 -19.51
CA ALA A 20 11.28 -2.35 -18.38
C ALA A 20 10.09 -2.38 -17.42
N ASP A 21 10.38 -2.11 -16.15
CA ASP A 21 9.39 -1.90 -15.09
C ASP A 21 8.42 -0.75 -15.44
N ALA A 22 7.15 -0.92 -15.11
CA ALA A 22 6.13 0.11 -15.22
C ALA A 22 5.99 0.86 -13.88
N VAL A 23 6.22 2.17 -13.88
CA VAL A 23 6.20 2.96 -12.64
C VAL A 23 5.35 4.21 -12.79
N GLY A 24 4.38 4.40 -11.89
CA GLY A 24 3.57 5.63 -11.82
C GLY A 24 4.40 6.84 -11.39
N ILE A 25 4.99 6.79 -10.20
CA ILE A 25 5.86 7.86 -9.67
C ILE A 25 7.11 7.24 -9.06
N ALA A 26 8.28 7.68 -9.52
CA ALA A 26 9.58 7.21 -9.04
C ALA A 26 10.39 8.32 -8.35
N ALA A 27 10.97 8.03 -7.20
CA ALA A 27 11.97 8.88 -6.56
C ALA A 27 13.18 8.07 -6.10
N GLY A 28 14.31 8.23 -6.80
CA GLY A 28 15.61 7.68 -6.39
C GLY A 28 15.91 6.25 -6.84
N ILE A 29 14.95 5.57 -7.48
CA ILE A 29 15.09 4.22 -8.02
C ILE A 29 14.14 4.03 -9.19
N GLN A 30 14.44 3.07 -10.07
CA GLN A 30 13.53 2.60 -11.13
C GLN A 30 13.36 1.07 -11.13
N SER A 31 14.31 0.32 -10.56
CA SER A 31 14.23 -1.13 -10.45
C SER A 31 13.39 -1.55 -9.25
N ILE A 32 12.47 -2.47 -9.49
CA ILE A 32 11.70 -3.18 -8.47
C ILE A 32 12.18 -4.63 -8.49
N THR A 33 12.48 -5.19 -7.32
CA THR A 33 12.98 -6.58 -7.23
C THR A 33 12.77 -7.14 -5.84
N THR A 34 12.54 -8.45 -5.75
CA THR A 34 12.41 -9.18 -4.47
C THR A 34 13.69 -9.15 -3.63
N SER A 35 14.82 -8.85 -4.27
CA SER A 35 16.12 -8.76 -3.63
C SER A 35 16.35 -7.44 -2.88
N THR A 36 17.32 -7.43 -1.97
CA THR A 36 17.71 -6.21 -1.25
C THR A 36 18.30 -5.18 -2.21
N THR A 37 17.60 -4.08 -2.41
CA THR A 37 18.12 -2.92 -3.16
C THR A 37 18.66 -1.86 -2.20
N THR A 38 19.85 -1.34 -2.46
CA THR A 38 20.42 -0.20 -1.71
C THR A 38 20.53 1.05 -2.58
N GLY A 39 19.97 0.99 -3.80
CA GLY A 39 19.81 2.15 -4.66
C GLY A 39 19.04 3.24 -3.94
N GLY A 40 19.36 4.50 -4.22
CA GLY A 40 18.80 5.67 -3.56
C GLY A 40 19.58 6.95 -3.85
N GLY A 41 19.15 8.04 -3.24
CA GLY A 41 19.74 9.37 -3.44
C GLY A 41 18.77 10.52 -3.17
N VAL A 42 17.57 10.19 -2.71
CA VAL A 42 16.52 11.16 -2.42
C VAL A 42 16.31 11.30 -0.93
N ILE A 43 16.26 12.55 -0.50
CA ILE A 43 15.87 12.99 0.84
C ILE A 43 14.83 14.09 0.65
N ASN A 44 13.96 14.26 1.64
CA ASN A 44 12.92 15.30 1.58
C ASN A 44 12.03 15.19 0.32
N ALA A 45 11.80 13.97 -0.17
CA ALA A 45 10.77 13.73 -1.18
C ALA A 45 9.39 13.97 -0.57
N VAL A 46 8.49 14.58 -1.32
CA VAL A 46 7.07 14.67 -0.98
C VAL A 46 6.25 14.19 -2.18
N ILE A 47 5.66 13.02 -2.04
CA ILE A 47 4.76 12.42 -3.04
C ILE A 47 3.37 12.38 -2.41
N SER A 48 2.51 13.36 -2.72
CA SER A 48 1.23 13.45 -2.02
C SER A 48 0.00 13.85 -2.82
N GLY A 49 -1.15 13.28 -2.47
CA GLY A 49 -2.41 13.62 -3.13
C GLY A 49 -2.49 13.19 -4.59
N ASN A 50 -1.65 12.25 -5.06
CA ASN A 50 -1.70 11.80 -6.44
C ASN A 50 -2.79 10.72 -6.60
N LYS A 51 -3.55 10.79 -7.70
CA LYS A 51 -4.41 9.72 -8.18
C LYS A 51 -3.64 8.92 -9.22
N ILE A 52 -3.35 7.66 -8.93
CA ILE A 52 -2.63 6.75 -9.82
C ILE A 52 -3.60 5.63 -10.20
N ASN A 53 -3.87 5.46 -11.50
CA ASN A 53 -4.77 4.43 -12.00
C ASN A 53 -4.29 3.85 -13.34
N GLY A 54 -3.99 2.55 -13.36
CA GLY A 54 -3.58 1.85 -14.58
C GLY A 54 -2.08 1.98 -14.82
N VAL A 55 -1.31 1.24 -14.03
CA VAL A 55 0.12 0.99 -14.23
C VAL A 55 0.28 -0.51 -14.48
N SER A 56 0.51 -0.89 -15.73
CA SER A 56 0.54 -2.30 -16.14
C SER A 56 1.85 -2.71 -16.80
N GLN A 57 2.26 -3.95 -16.49
CA GLN A 57 3.33 -4.69 -17.16
C GLN A 57 2.83 -6.13 -17.44
N ASP A 58 3.03 -6.61 -18.67
CA ASP A 58 2.62 -7.94 -19.14
C ASP A 58 3.73 -8.77 -19.83
N ALA A 59 4.97 -8.28 -19.76
CA ALA A 59 6.18 -8.83 -20.34
C ALA A 59 7.16 -9.25 -19.25
N THR A 60 6.64 -9.81 -18.15
CA THR A 60 7.36 -10.36 -16.98
C THR A 60 8.05 -9.37 -16.05
N PHE A 61 8.00 -8.06 -16.31
CA PHE A 61 8.63 -7.03 -15.46
C PHE A 61 7.70 -6.52 -14.38
N SER A 62 8.24 -5.74 -13.44
CA SER A 62 7.48 -5.23 -12.31
C SER A 62 6.53 -4.10 -12.68
N ALA A 63 5.52 -3.89 -11.85
CA ALA A 63 4.67 -2.69 -11.90
C ALA A 63 4.52 -2.07 -10.51
N ALA A 64 4.70 -0.75 -10.40
CA ALA A 64 4.47 -0.05 -9.15
C ALA A 64 3.71 1.27 -9.31
N GLY A 65 2.81 1.54 -8.35
CA GLY A 65 2.18 2.85 -8.25
C GLY A 65 3.21 3.92 -7.90
N ILE A 66 3.88 3.76 -6.75
CA ILE A 66 4.91 4.67 -6.25
C ILE A 66 6.14 3.87 -5.82
N ILE A 67 7.34 4.32 -6.20
CA ILE A 67 8.60 3.77 -5.68
C ILE A 67 9.46 4.89 -5.10
N VAL A 68 10.03 4.64 -3.91
CA VAL A 68 10.93 5.58 -3.24
C VAL A 68 12.13 4.86 -2.69
N ALA A 69 13.30 5.43 -2.97
CA ALA A 69 14.58 4.97 -2.48
C ALA A 69 15.31 6.08 -1.71
N GLY A 70 15.28 5.95 -0.38
CA GLY A 70 15.88 6.92 0.52
C GLY A 70 17.39 6.75 0.67
N ILE A 71 18.06 7.83 1.08
CA ILE A 71 19.42 7.81 1.64
C ILE A 71 19.42 8.48 3.01
N THR A 72 20.49 8.30 3.80
CA THR A 72 20.64 8.95 5.10
C THR A 72 20.41 10.46 5.01
N GLY A 73 19.48 10.97 5.81
CA GLY A 73 19.16 12.39 5.84
C GLY A 73 17.70 12.69 6.18
N GLN A 74 17.16 13.73 5.55
CA GLN A 74 15.79 14.18 5.79
C GLN A 74 14.75 13.19 5.28
N THR A 75 13.63 13.13 6.00
CA THR A 75 12.53 12.19 5.75
C THR A 75 11.87 12.40 4.39
N ASN A 76 11.71 11.31 3.64
CA ASN A 76 10.80 11.24 2.51
C ASN A 76 9.36 11.00 3.01
N THR A 77 8.36 11.59 2.37
CA THR A 77 6.95 11.42 2.75
C THR A 77 6.11 11.05 1.54
N ILE A 78 5.40 9.93 1.63
CA ILE A 78 4.41 9.46 0.67
C ILE A 78 3.05 9.53 1.37
N SER A 79 2.17 10.45 0.97
CA SER A 79 0.91 10.62 1.69
C SER A 79 -0.32 10.98 0.89
N ASN A 80 -1.50 10.59 1.37
CA ASN A 80 -2.78 10.90 0.73
C ASN A 80 -2.85 10.47 -0.74
N ASN A 81 -2.09 9.49 -1.21
CA ASN A 81 -2.22 9.02 -2.59
C ASN A 81 -3.37 8.01 -2.69
N MET A 82 -4.08 8.04 -3.82
CA MET A 82 -5.05 7.01 -4.19
C MET A 82 -4.48 6.18 -5.35
N ILE A 83 -4.24 4.90 -5.12
CA ILE A 83 -3.53 4.02 -6.06
C ILE A 83 -4.42 2.85 -6.42
N THR A 84 -4.75 2.70 -7.71
CA THR A 84 -5.54 1.60 -8.27
C THR A 84 -4.93 1.07 -9.57
N GLY A 85 -5.37 -0.12 -9.99
CA GLY A 85 -5.03 -0.65 -11.32
C GLY A 85 -3.54 -0.88 -11.55
N VAL A 86 -2.79 -1.23 -10.50
CA VAL A 86 -1.40 -1.68 -10.62
C VAL A 86 -1.39 -3.18 -10.84
N ILE A 87 -0.95 -3.62 -12.01
CA ILE A 87 -0.95 -5.05 -12.38
C ILE A 87 0.37 -5.38 -13.06
N SER A 88 1.02 -6.42 -12.56
CA SER A 88 2.16 -7.05 -13.22
C SER A 88 2.06 -8.55 -13.00
N ASP A 89 2.35 -9.28 -14.06
CA ASP A 89 2.55 -10.71 -14.08
C ASP A 89 3.76 -11.12 -13.24
N GLY A 90 4.90 -10.45 -13.46
CA GLY A 90 6.15 -10.56 -12.70
C GLY A 90 6.81 -11.95 -12.78
N ASP A 91 8.07 -12.00 -13.21
CA ASP A 91 8.91 -13.22 -13.18
C ASP A 91 10.31 -12.92 -12.61
N SER A 92 11.04 -13.96 -12.20
CA SER A 92 12.45 -13.88 -11.81
C SER A 92 12.85 -12.73 -10.85
N GLY A 93 11.97 -12.38 -9.91
CA GLY A 93 12.19 -11.33 -8.92
C GLY A 93 11.35 -10.07 -9.16
N ASP A 94 10.62 -10.01 -10.27
CA ASP A 94 9.70 -8.93 -10.59
C ASP A 94 8.33 -9.14 -9.95
N PHE A 95 7.66 -8.06 -9.55
CA PHE A 95 6.35 -8.15 -8.91
C PHE A 95 5.53 -6.86 -9.04
N SER A 96 4.23 -6.94 -8.70
CA SER A 96 3.36 -5.77 -8.62
C SER A 96 3.24 -5.22 -7.21
N THR A 97 3.30 -3.88 -7.08
CA THR A 97 3.08 -3.23 -5.79
C THR A 97 2.44 -1.85 -5.83
N GLY A 98 1.60 -1.53 -4.84
CA GLY A 98 1.06 -0.18 -4.71
C GLY A 98 2.16 0.83 -4.39
N ILE A 99 2.89 0.58 -3.30
CA ILE A 99 4.03 1.40 -2.85
C ILE A 99 5.24 0.51 -2.56
N PHE A 100 6.36 0.80 -3.21
CA PHE A 100 7.65 0.18 -2.94
C PHE A 100 8.57 1.16 -2.19
N VAL A 101 9.00 0.78 -0.99
CA VAL A 101 9.97 1.55 -0.20
C VAL A 101 11.27 0.76 -0.12
N THR A 102 12.38 1.43 -0.44
CA THR A 102 13.71 0.90 -0.23
C THR A 102 14.65 1.96 0.34
N GLY A 103 15.80 1.50 0.84
CA GLY A 103 16.83 2.39 1.33
C GLY A 103 17.92 1.67 2.10
N VAL A 104 18.72 2.49 2.78
CA VAL A 104 19.85 2.07 3.61
C VAL A 104 19.64 2.52 5.05
N ILE A 105 20.50 2.06 5.95
CA ILE A 105 20.50 2.50 7.35
C ILE A 105 20.49 4.03 7.43
N GLY A 106 19.56 4.56 8.23
CA GLY A 106 19.39 6.00 8.44
C GLY A 106 18.64 6.73 7.33
N SER A 107 18.22 6.04 6.26
CA SER A 107 17.17 6.56 5.38
C SER A 107 15.82 6.49 6.09
N ILE A 108 15.00 7.53 5.93
CA ILE A 108 13.72 7.65 6.65
C ILE A 108 12.62 7.91 5.63
N THR A 109 11.58 7.06 5.63
CA THR A 109 10.40 7.21 4.77
C THR A 109 9.12 7.09 5.59
N ASN A 110 8.28 8.10 5.51
CA ASN A 110 6.93 8.09 6.03
C ASN A 110 5.95 7.68 4.93
N VAL A 111 5.11 6.69 5.21
CA VAL A 111 4.02 6.23 4.34
C VAL A 111 2.72 6.45 5.10
N TYR A 112 2.04 7.56 4.83
CA TYR A 112 0.92 8.01 5.64
C TYR A 112 -0.35 8.20 4.84
N ASN A 113 -1.49 7.75 5.38
CA ASN A 113 -2.79 8.13 4.83
C ASN A 113 -2.97 7.77 3.34
N ASN A 114 -2.29 6.78 2.78
CA ASN A 114 -2.53 6.37 1.40
C ASN A 114 -3.72 5.41 1.35
N SER A 115 -4.53 5.50 0.30
CA SER A 115 -5.52 4.47 -0.05
C SER A 115 -4.99 3.69 -1.24
N ILE A 116 -4.81 2.38 -1.07
CA ILE A 116 -4.22 1.49 -2.07
C ILE A 116 -5.22 0.37 -2.34
N SER A 117 -5.54 0.15 -3.61
CA SER A 117 -6.38 -0.96 -4.05
C SER A 117 -5.67 -1.76 -5.14
N MET A 118 -5.27 -2.97 -4.79
CA MET A 118 -4.64 -3.93 -5.67
C MET A 118 -5.72 -4.95 -6.06
N THR A 119 -6.23 -4.86 -7.29
CA THR A 119 -7.30 -5.72 -7.80
C THR A 119 -6.97 -6.24 -9.20
N GLY A 120 -7.81 -7.15 -9.70
CA GLY A 120 -7.65 -7.76 -11.02
C GLY A 120 -6.85 -9.06 -11.01
N ASP A 121 -6.92 -9.78 -12.13
CA ASP A 121 -6.14 -10.98 -12.36
C ASP A 121 -4.83 -10.64 -13.04
N ARG A 122 -3.74 -10.95 -12.36
CA ARG A 122 -2.38 -10.66 -12.84
C ARG A 122 -2.02 -11.58 -14.02
N SER A 123 -2.65 -12.74 -14.14
CA SER A 123 -2.40 -13.74 -15.20
C SER A 123 -2.98 -13.40 -16.57
N LEU A 124 -3.91 -12.45 -16.67
CA LEU A 124 -4.54 -12.10 -17.96
C LEU A 124 -3.58 -11.43 -18.95
N LEU A 125 -2.39 -11.08 -18.47
CA LEU A 125 -1.38 -10.32 -19.17
C LEU A 125 -0.37 -11.23 -19.91
N LEU A 126 -0.17 -12.50 -19.49
CA LEU A 126 0.78 -13.41 -20.14
C LEU A 126 0.14 -14.48 -21.03
N THR A 127 0.82 -14.82 -22.13
CA THR A 127 0.59 -16.06 -22.87
C THR A 127 1.93 -16.77 -23.18
N PRO A 128 2.22 -17.96 -22.61
CA PRO A 128 1.46 -18.70 -21.59
C PRO A 128 1.76 -18.24 -20.15
N SER A 129 0.73 -18.24 -19.29
CA SER A 129 0.81 -17.88 -17.87
C SER A 129 1.55 -18.95 -17.05
N THR A 130 2.88 -18.87 -16.92
CA THR A 130 3.67 -19.93 -16.26
C THR A 130 4.59 -19.54 -15.11
N ALA A 131 4.60 -18.29 -14.66
CA ALA A 131 5.12 -17.93 -13.34
C ALA A 131 4.51 -16.58 -12.96
N MET A 132 4.03 -16.46 -11.72
CA MET A 132 3.61 -15.17 -11.19
C MET A 132 4.24 -15.02 -9.83
N TYR A 133 4.97 -13.93 -9.64
CA TYR A 133 5.49 -13.59 -8.34
C TYR A 133 4.37 -13.14 -7.40
N PRO A 134 4.63 -12.96 -6.10
CA PRO A 134 3.69 -12.34 -5.21
C PRO A 134 3.30 -10.91 -5.66
N SER A 135 2.25 -10.35 -5.06
CA SER A 135 1.91 -8.93 -5.17
C SER A 135 1.77 -8.32 -3.79
N TYR A 136 2.02 -7.01 -3.68
CA TYR A 136 2.09 -6.33 -2.39
C TYR A 136 1.38 -4.97 -2.44
N GLY A 137 0.42 -4.71 -1.56
CA GLY A 137 -0.07 -3.35 -1.38
C GLY A 137 1.06 -2.38 -1.02
N ILE A 138 1.87 -2.77 -0.03
CA ILE A 138 3.11 -2.10 0.35
C ILE A 138 4.24 -3.13 0.40
N ALA A 139 5.34 -2.87 -0.30
CA ALA A 139 6.55 -3.69 -0.24
C ALA A 139 7.73 -2.88 0.30
N ILE A 140 8.50 -3.48 1.21
CA ILE A 140 9.68 -2.86 1.83
C ILE A 140 10.90 -3.75 1.61
N THR A 141 11.96 -3.16 1.08
CA THR A 141 13.26 -3.83 0.98
C THR A 141 14.38 -2.88 1.43
N GLY A 142 15.62 -3.30 1.25
CA GLY A 142 16.80 -2.51 1.56
C GLY A 142 17.52 -2.98 2.82
N THR A 143 18.53 -2.20 3.22
CA THR A 143 19.38 -2.53 4.37
C THR A 143 18.89 -1.77 5.59
N ASP A 144 17.82 -2.27 6.21
CA ASP A 144 17.24 -1.74 7.45
C ASP A 144 16.90 -0.23 7.40
N PRO A 145 16.11 0.23 6.40
CA PRO A 145 15.62 1.60 6.36
C PRO A 145 14.64 1.87 7.51
N THR A 146 14.57 3.12 7.98
CA THR A 146 13.51 3.56 8.90
C THR A 146 12.24 3.84 8.12
N VAL A 147 11.18 3.09 8.42
CA VAL A 147 9.88 3.26 7.75
C VAL A 147 8.79 3.45 8.80
N ASP A 148 8.06 4.56 8.69
CA ASP A 148 6.90 4.86 9.53
C ASP A 148 5.62 4.79 8.69
N ILE A 149 4.75 3.84 9.00
CA ILE A 149 3.58 3.45 8.22
C ILE A 149 2.35 3.60 9.10
N LYS A 150 1.55 4.62 8.83
CA LYS A 150 0.38 4.94 9.66
C LYS A 150 -0.80 5.42 8.83
N ASN A 151 -2.00 5.12 9.30
CA ASN A 151 -3.26 5.55 8.72
C ASN A 151 -3.43 5.13 7.25
N ASN A 152 -2.76 4.12 6.73
CA ASN A 152 -3.01 3.68 5.35
C ASN A 152 -4.24 2.77 5.28
N ILE A 153 -4.89 2.73 4.13
CA ILE A 153 -5.79 1.64 3.76
C ILE A 153 -5.13 0.86 2.63
N VAL A 154 -4.98 -0.44 2.83
CA VAL A 154 -4.58 -1.37 1.78
C VAL A 154 -5.71 -2.36 1.57
N TYR A 155 -6.29 -2.34 0.38
CA TYR A 155 -7.23 -3.33 -0.11
C TYR A 155 -6.54 -4.18 -1.17
N THR A 156 -6.51 -5.49 -0.99
CA THR A 156 -6.01 -6.40 -2.01
C THR A 156 -6.91 -7.61 -2.21
N THR A 157 -7.24 -7.84 -3.48
CA THR A 157 -7.97 -9.02 -3.96
C THR A 157 -7.40 -9.55 -5.26
N GLN A 158 -6.12 -9.25 -5.56
CA GLN A 158 -5.52 -9.70 -6.80
C GLN A 158 -5.47 -11.21 -6.87
N THR A 159 -5.75 -11.74 -8.05
CA THR A 159 -5.60 -13.16 -8.35
C THR A 159 -4.40 -13.40 -9.26
N ALA A 160 -3.98 -14.66 -9.33
CA ALA A 160 -3.00 -15.13 -10.29
C ALA A 160 -3.42 -16.52 -10.78
N SER A 161 -4.37 -16.55 -11.72
CA SER A 161 -5.03 -17.77 -12.19
C SER A 161 -4.09 -18.85 -12.76
N GLY A 162 -2.87 -18.51 -13.19
CA GLY A 162 -1.85 -19.48 -13.60
C GLY A 162 -0.54 -19.45 -12.81
N GLY A 163 -0.48 -18.77 -11.66
CA GLY A 163 0.74 -18.64 -10.83
C GLY A 163 0.97 -19.73 -9.78
N GLY A 164 0.00 -20.62 -9.56
CA GLY A 164 0.07 -21.65 -8.52
C GLY A 164 -0.09 -21.09 -7.09
N VAL A 165 0.24 -21.92 -6.09
CA VAL A 165 -0.02 -21.63 -4.66
C VAL A 165 0.85 -20.52 -4.07
N ASP A 166 1.97 -20.20 -4.72
CA ASP A 166 2.96 -19.22 -4.24
C ASP A 166 2.73 -17.81 -4.80
N ALA A 167 1.87 -17.67 -5.81
CA ALA A 167 1.47 -16.41 -6.42
C ALA A 167 0.45 -15.65 -5.57
N LYS A 168 0.79 -15.43 -4.30
CA LYS A 168 -0.09 -14.81 -3.30
C LYS A 168 -0.12 -13.29 -3.43
N SER A 169 -1.18 -12.68 -2.91
CA SER A 169 -1.34 -11.25 -2.77
C SER A 169 -1.34 -10.86 -1.30
N TYR A 170 -0.52 -9.87 -0.96
CA TYR A 170 -0.28 -9.43 0.40
C TYR A 170 -0.67 -7.97 0.56
N ALA A 171 -1.21 -7.63 1.72
CA ALA A 171 -1.43 -6.24 2.07
C ALA A 171 -0.08 -5.52 2.30
N ILE A 172 0.86 -6.21 2.97
CA ILE A 172 2.23 -5.74 3.17
C ILE A 172 3.23 -6.90 3.16
N GLY A 173 4.40 -6.65 2.56
CA GLY A 173 5.52 -7.57 2.55
C GLY A 173 6.84 -6.86 2.80
N MET A 174 7.79 -7.55 3.44
CA MET A 174 9.14 -7.01 3.63
C MET A 174 10.22 -8.08 3.64
N THR A 175 11.43 -7.72 3.20
CA THR A 175 12.61 -8.60 3.28
C THR A 175 13.17 -8.74 4.70
N SER A 176 12.86 -7.79 5.59
CA SER A 176 13.39 -7.74 6.96
C SER A 176 12.85 -8.87 7.84
N THR A 177 13.71 -9.39 8.73
CA THR A 177 13.36 -10.28 9.85
C THR A 177 13.52 -9.61 11.21
N THR A 178 13.96 -8.35 11.22
CA THR A 178 14.12 -7.49 12.40
C THR A 178 13.38 -6.18 12.17
N PHE A 179 12.71 -5.65 13.20
CA PHE A 179 11.73 -4.57 13.04
C PHE A 179 12.03 -3.34 13.91
N VAL A 180 13.28 -3.17 14.35
CA VAL A 180 13.68 -2.04 15.22
C VAL A 180 13.45 -0.67 14.56
N ASN A 181 13.57 -0.60 13.23
CA ASN A 181 13.39 0.61 12.43
C ASN A 181 12.03 0.66 11.73
N LEU A 182 11.11 -0.25 12.07
CA LEU A 182 9.75 -0.22 11.58
C LEU A 182 8.85 0.39 12.66
N THR A 183 8.07 1.40 12.29
CA THR A 183 6.90 1.82 13.06
C THR A 183 5.70 1.61 12.16
N ASN A 184 4.85 0.65 12.49
CA ASN A 184 3.72 0.25 11.68
C ASN A 184 2.49 0.10 12.58
N ASN A 185 1.56 1.03 12.50
CA ASN A 185 0.39 1.02 13.36
C ASN A 185 -0.75 1.89 12.80
N TYR A 186 -1.98 1.68 13.27
CA TYR A 186 -3.17 2.42 12.82
C TYR A 186 -3.42 2.30 11.32
N ASN A 187 -3.19 1.13 10.74
CA ASN A 187 -3.47 0.87 9.33
C ASN A 187 -4.70 -0.04 9.18
N ASN A 188 -5.44 0.11 8.08
CA ASN A 188 -6.47 -0.83 7.71
C ASN A 188 -5.95 -1.72 6.58
N TYR A 189 -5.89 -3.01 6.82
CA TYR A 189 -5.54 -3.99 5.81
C TYR A 189 -6.79 -4.80 5.44
N TRP A 190 -6.99 -5.07 4.17
CA TRP A 190 -8.03 -5.96 3.72
C TRP A 190 -7.43 -6.84 2.64
N SER A 191 -6.92 -8.00 3.05
CA SER A 191 -6.38 -9.02 2.16
C SER A 191 -7.39 -10.16 2.09
N THR A 192 -7.84 -10.50 0.89
CA THR A 192 -8.82 -11.58 0.72
C THR A 192 -8.81 -12.13 -0.72
N GLY A 193 -9.63 -13.14 -0.98
CA GLY A 193 -9.77 -13.78 -2.28
C GLY A 193 -8.93 -15.06 -2.43
N ALA A 194 -8.90 -15.59 -3.65
CA ALA A 194 -8.34 -16.92 -3.93
C ALA A 194 -6.82 -17.01 -3.72
N ASN A 195 -6.11 -15.88 -3.84
CA ASN A 195 -4.66 -15.79 -3.69
C ASN A 195 -4.26 -15.03 -2.42
N ASP A 196 -5.14 -14.93 -1.43
CA ASP A 196 -4.85 -14.21 -0.19
C ASP A 196 -3.61 -14.78 0.55
N GLY A 197 -2.63 -13.91 0.78
CA GLY A 197 -1.45 -14.19 1.59
C GLY A 197 -1.44 -13.47 2.96
N GLY A 198 -2.33 -12.51 3.18
CA GLY A 198 -2.33 -11.65 4.36
C GLY A 198 -1.11 -10.73 4.39
N PHE A 199 -0.12 -11.11 5.20
CA PHE A 199 1.07 -10.30 5.53
C PHE A 199 2.35 -11.14 5.41
N ARG A 200 3.49 -10.53 5.06
CA ARG A 200 4.75 -11.27 4.91
C ARG A 200 5.97 -10.54 5.47
N THR A 201 6.89 -11.32 6.06
CA THR A 201 8.24 -10.86 6.46
C THR A 201 9.33 -11.82 5.97
N GLY A 202 10.59 -11.38 6.03
CA GLY A 202 11.78 -12.18 5.72
C GLY A 202 12.06 -12.46 4.23
N SER A 203 11.13 -12.16 3.32
CA SER A 203 11.34 -12.25 1.87
C SER A 203 10.19 -11.57 1.12
N LEU A 204 10.47 -11.10 -0.10
CA LEU A 204 9.45 -10.75 -1.10
C LEU A 204 9.31 -11.83 -2.20
N ASP A 205 10.18 -12.85 -2.17
CA ASP A 205 10.22 -13.93 -3.15
C ASP A 205 9.10 -14.97 -2.90
N PRO A 206 8.57 -15.63 -3.95
CA PRO A 206 7.70 -16.79 -3.80
C PRO A 206 8.33 -17.90 -2.94
N ALA A 207 7.48 -18.65 -2.23
CA ALA A 207 7.87 -19.78 -1.37
C ALA A 207 8.93 -19.51 -0.28
N LEU A 208 9.34 -18.26 -0.08
CA LEU A 208 10.26 -17.81 0.95
C LEU A 208 9.57 -16.84 1.94
N GLY A 209 10.25 -16.57 3.06
CA GLY A 209 9.73 -15.70 4.11
C GLY A 209 8.74 -16.41 5.04
N THR A 210 8.02 -15.62 5.84
CA THR A 210 6.96 -16.09 6.75
C THR A 210 5.68 -15.33 6.45
N ASP A 211 4.61 -16.09 6.20
CA ASP A 211 3.27 -15.56 5.96
C ASP A 211 2.49 -15.50 7.28
N TYR A 212 1.71 -14.44 7.46
CA TYR A 212 0.78 -14.28 8.58
C TYR A 212 -0.61 -14.04 8.03
N SER A 213 -1.57 -14.86 8.43
CA SER A 213 -2.93 -14.83 7.89
C SER A 213 -3.84 -13.78 8.50
N THR A 214 -3.38 -13.05 9.52
CA THR A 214 -4.18 -12.01 10.19
C THR A 214 -3.27 -10.89 10.67
N VAL A 215 -3.84 -9.70 10.80
CA VAL A 215 -3.13 -8.54 11.39
C VAL A 215 -2.64 -8.83 12.82
N ALA A 216 -3.33 -9.68 13.60
CA ALA A 216 -2.92 -10.02 14.96
C ALA A 216 -1.65 -10.89 15.02
N LEU A 217 -1.53 -11.86 14.09
CA LEU A 217 -0.30 -12.67 13.98
C LEU A 217 0.86 -11.83 13.49
N PHE A 218 0.61 -10.95 12.52
CA PHE A 218 1.60 -10.01 12.01
C PHE A 218 2.06 -9.03 13.12
N ALA A 219 1.12 -8.46 13.89
CA ALA A 219 1.39 -7.60 15.04
C ALA A 219 2.30 -8.28 16.08
N THR A 220 2.03 -9.56 16.36
CA THR A 220 2.88 -10.35 17.27
C THR A 220 4.30 -10.51 16.71
N ALA A 221 4.43 -10.74 15.40
CA ALA A 221 5.72 -10.95 14.76
C ALA A 221 6.56 -9.67 14.68
N VAL A 222 5.94 -8.52 14.35
CA VAL A 222 6.65 -7.25 14.21
C VAL A 222 6.78 -6.47 15.52
N GLY A 223 5.98 -6.80 16.53
CA GLY A 223 5.96 -6.11 17.81
C GLY A 223 5.33 -4.71 17.77
N ASP A 224 4.49 -4.45 16.77
CA ASP A 224 3.75 -3.19 16.58
C ASP A 224 2.29 -3.51 16.18
N GLU A 225 1.60 -2.64 15.44
CA GLU A 225 0.28 -2.90 14.84
C GLU A 225 -0.89 -3.05 15.82
N ALA A 226 -0.72 -2.68 17.09
CA ALA A 226 -1.74 -2.84 18.13
C ALA A 226 -3.09 -2.13 17.85
N ASN A 227 -3.10 -1.12 16.99
CA ASN A 227 -4.29 -0.36 16.59
C ASN A 227 -4.62 -0.52 15.10
N SER A 228 -3.88 -1.36 14.37
CA SER A 228 -4.23 -1.72 13.01
C SER A 228 -5.43 -2.67 13.00
N VAL A 229 -6.21 -2.61 11.93
CA VAL A 229 -7.45 -3.36 11.79
C VAL A 229 -7.48 -4.09 10.46
N GLU A 230 -8.29 -5.14 10.39
CA GLU A 230 -8.53 -5.90 9.17
C GLU A 230 -10.01 -5.85 8.79
N VAL A 231 -10.44 -4.73 8.18
CA VAL A 231 -11.85 -4.46 7.88
C VAL A 231 -12.05 -3.98 6.45
N LEU A 232 -13.12 -4.44 5.79
CA LEU A 232 -13.45 -4.04 4.42
C LEU A 232 -13.63 -2.50 4.35
N PRO A 233 -12.77 -1.78 3.61
CA PRO A 233 -12.98 -0.36 3.36
C PRO A 233 -14.19 -0.16 2.45
N ALA A 234 -15.12 0.70 2.86
CA ALA A 234 -16.26 1.07 2.03
C ALA A 234 -15.85 2.17 1.03
N PHE A 235 -15.01 1.84 0.06
CA PHE A 235 -14.68 2.74 -1.04
C PHE A 235 -15.90 3.00 -1.94
N VAL A 236 -15.94 4.17 -2.59
CA VAL A 236 -16.91 4.46 -3.66
C VAL A 236 -16.71 3.48 -4.83
N SER A 237 -15.45 3.22 -5.20
CA SER A 237 -15.05 2.18 -6.15
C SER A 237 -13.63 1.71 -5.85
N ASP A 238 -13.47 0.45 -5.49
CA ASP A 238 -12.17 -0.23 -5.36
C ASP A 238 -11.34 -0.29 -6.67
N LEU A 239 -11.91 0.07 -7.82
CA LEU A 239 -11.23 0.09 -9.11
C LEU A 239 -10.74 1.49 -9.53
N THR A 240 -11.48 2.55 -9.17
CA THR A 240 -11.28 3.88 -9.77
C THR A 240 -11.42 5.05 -8.81
N ASP A 241 -11.97 4.83 -7.62
CA ASP A 241 -12.31 5.88 -6.67
C ASP A 241 -12.25 5.40 -5.22
N LEU A 242 -11.10 5.65 -4.59
CA LEU A 242 -10.81 5.24 -3.22
C LEU A 242 -11.23 6.28 -2.17
N HIS A 243 -12.12 7.22 -2.51
CA HIS A 243 -12.82 7.96 -1.47
C HIS A 243 -13.67 7.00 -0.65
N LEU A 244 -13.64 7.17 0.67
CA LEU A 244 -14.51 6.42 1.58
C LEU A 244 -15.95 6.94 1.50
N ASN A 245 -16.92 6.02 1.47
CA ASN A 245 -18.33 6.31 1.69
C ASN A 245 -18.61 6.37 3.21
N PRO A 246 -18.80 7.58 3.78
CA PRO A 246 -18.90 7.74 5.23
C PRO A 246 -20.08 6.99 5.84
N ALA A 247 -21.17 6.81 5.09
CA ALA A 247 -22.34 6.07 5.57
C ALA A 247 -22.07 4.56 5.77
N ALA A 248 -21.01 4.02 5.15
CA ALA A 248 -20.66 2.61 5.17
C ALA A 248 -19.28 2.33 5.82
N SER A 249 -18.46 3.35 6.07
CA SER A 249 -17.09 3.22 6.62
C SER A 249 -16.99 3.18 8.14
N CYS A 250 -18.05 2.82 8.88
CA CYS A 250 -18.10 2.94 10.34
C CYS A 250 -16.99 2.19 11.10
N LEU A 251 -16.33 1.21 10.48
CA LEU A 251 -15.23 0.44 11.07
C LEU A 251 -13.85 1.09 10.90
N THR A 252 -13.70 2.05 9.98
CA THR A 252 -12.43 2.76 9.70
C THR A 252 -12.48 4.23 10.12
N ILE A 253 -13.67 4.78 10.35
CA ILE A 253 -13.90 6.16 10.79
C ILE A 253 -13.35 6.38 12.21
N GLY A 254 -12.54 7.43 12.38
CA GLY A 254 -12.01 7.85 13.69
C GLY A 254 -11.04 6.87 14.34
N LYS A 255 -10.52 5.90 13.57
CA LYS A 255 -9.57 4.89 14.05
C LYS A 255 -8.11 5.26 13.80
N GLY A 256 -7.85 6.28 13.00
CA GLY A 256 -6.50 6.75 12.74
C GLY A 256 -5.90 7.51 13.92
N VAL A 257 -4.62 7.84 13.79
CA VAL A 257 -3.86 8.68 14.73
C VAL A 257 -3.52 10.02 14.10
N ASN A 258 -3.56 11.11 14.89
CA ASN A 258 -3.16 12.42 14.37
C ASN A 258 -1.68 12.43 13.95
N LEU A 259 -1.40 12.89 12.73
CA LEU A 259 -0.05 13.00 12.16
C LEU A 259 0.25 14.47 11.86
N PRO A 260 0.99 15.20 12.73
CA PRO A 260 1.19 16.65 12.58
C PRO A 260 1.85 17.10 11.27
N SER A 261 2.54 16.19 10.58
CA SER A 261 3.16 16.44 9.27
C SER A 261 2.18 16.39 8.09
N VAL A 262 0.96 15.87 8.28
CA VAL A 262 -0.09 15.76 7.24
C VAL A 262 -1.41 16.27 7.80
N THR A 263 -1.69 17.55 7.57
CA THR A 263 -2.85 18.25 8.18
C THR A 263 -4.10 18.28 7.31
N THR A 264 -3.97 17.95 6.02
CA THR A 264 -5.11 17.85 5.10
C THR A 264 -5.15 16.48 4.41
N ASP A 265 -6.29 16.10 3.89
CA ASP A 265 -6.51 14.88 3.11
C ASP A 265 -6.27 15.11 1.59
N PHE A 266 -6.70 14.16 0.76
CA PHE A 266 -6.63 14.22 -0.71
C PHE A 266 -7.37 15.44 -1.30
N ASP A 267 -8.55 15.76 -0.76
CA ASP A 267 -9.43 16.85 -1.21
C ASP A 267 -9.13 18.20 -0.57
N CYS A 268 -8.05 18.28 0.23
CA CYS A 268 -7.63 19.45 1.00
C CYS A 268 -8.54 19.76 2.21
N ASN A 269 -9.38 18.83 2.63
CA ASN A 269 -10.11 18.92 3.89
C ASN A 269 -9.13 18.76 5.05
N SER A 270 -9.36 19.48 6.15
CA SER A 270 -8.56 19.31 7.36
C SER A 270 -8.77 17.94 7.97
N ARG A 271 -7.69 17.30 8.41
CA ARG A 271 -7.75 16.03 9.14
C ARG A 271 -8.39 16.22 10.51
N ASN A 272 -9.23 15.27 10.90
CA ASN A 272 -9.82 15.23 12.24
C ASN A 272 -8.76 14.89 13.31
N THR A 273 -9.06 15.16 14.58
CA THR A 273 -8.17 14.81 15.71
C THR A 273 -7.96 13.30 15.84
N LEU A 274 -9.02 12.53 15.56
CA LEU A 274 -8.96 11.12 15.26
C LEU A 274 -9.30 10.98 13.76
N PRO A 275 -8.29 11.00 12.88
CA PRO A 275 -8.53 11.02 11.45
C PRO A 275 -9.07 9.67 10.95
N PHE A 276 -9.64 9.70 9.76
CA PHE A 276 -9.93 8.48 9.02
C PHE A 276 -8.61 7.87 8.55
N MET A 277 -8.54 6.53 8.54
CA MET A 277 -7.50 5.85 7.78
C MET A 277 -7.75 6.07 6.28
N GLY A 278 -6.68 6.11 5.49
CA GLY A 278 -6.69 6.32 4.05
C GLY A 278 -6.58 7.79 3.64
N ALA A 279 -6.69 8.02 2.34
CA ALA A 279 -6.44 9.31 1.70
C ALA A 279 -7.57 10.32 1.83
N HIS A 280 -8.78 9.88 2.19
CA HIS A 280 -9.97 10.72 2.29
C HIS A 280 -10.42 10.85 3.74
N GLU A 281 -10.68 12.08 4.16
CA GLU A 281 -11.41 12.39 5.38
C GLU A 281 -12.84 12.77 4.97
N ALA A 282 -13.84 12.02 5.39
CA ALA A 282 -15.20 12.49 5.15
C ALA A 282 -15.47 13.73 6.00
N TYR A 283 -16.19 14.68 5.42
CA TYR A 283 -16.73 15.78 6.19
C TYR A 283 -17.72 15.24 7.23
N GLU A 284 -17.31 15.22 8.50
CA GLU A 284 -18.24 15.14 9.62
C GLU A 284 -18.87 16.53 9.76
N PRO A 285 -20.14 16.77 9.40
CA PRO A 285 -20.77 18.05 9.67
C PRO A 285 -20.67 18.31 11.17
N SER A 286 -20.09 19.46 11.53
CA SER A 286 -19.91 19.88 12.92
C SER A 286 -21.25 19.81 13.67
N GLY A 287 -21.46 18.74 14.42
CA GLY A 287 -22.74 18.48 15.10
C GLY A 287 -23.34 17.09 14.90
N ALA A 288 -22.74 16.19 14.11
CA ALA A 288 -23.13 14.78 14.12
C ALA A 288 -22.65 14.11 15.43
N THR A 289 -23.45 14.24 16.50
CA THR A 289 -23.34 13.35 17.66
C THR A 289 -23.39 11.92 17.17
N THR A 290 -22.41 11.12 17.60
CA THR A 290 -22.36 9.66 17.48
C THR A 290 -23.76 9.06 17.59
N ALA A 291 -24.36 8.71 16.46
CA ALA A 291 -25.55 7.89 16.43
C ALA A 291 -25.12 6.48 16.85
N LEU A 292 -25.11 6.27 18.16
CA LEU A 292 -25.06 4.96 18.78
C LEU A 292 -26.20 4.17 18.14
N TYR A 293 -25.86 3.20 17.29
CA TYR A 293 -26.82 2.28 16.69
C TYR A 293 -27.38 1.40 17.80
N VAL A 294 -28.35 1.94 18.55
CA VAL A 294 -29.18 1.16 19.47
C VAL A 294 -30.16 0.42 18.59
N THR A 295 -29.86 -0.83 18.27
CA THR A 295 -30.83 -1.75 17.70
C THR A 295 -31.92 -1.98 18.75
N THR A 296 -33.03 -1.25 18.66
CA THR A 296 -34.25 -1.66 19.37
C THR A 296 -34.79 -2.91 18.68
N PRO A 297 -35.00 -4.03 19.40
CA PRO A 297 -35.58 -5.23 18.80
C PRO A 297 -37.03 -4.93 18.43
N TYR A 298 -37.41 -5.21 17.19
CA TYR A 298 -38.79 -5.11 16.74
C TYR A 298 -39.61 -6.23 17.41
N ASN A 299 -40.39 -5.86 18.42
CA ASN A 299 -41.51 -6.68 18.88
C ASN A 299 -42.78 -6.21 18.16
N ARG A 300 -43.24 -7.01 17.19
CA ARG A 300 -44.64 -7.37 16.92
C ARG A 300 -44.70 -8.38 15.79
#